data_AF-A0A6L9F0F7-F1
#
_entry.id   AF-A0A6L9F0F7-F1
#
_cell.length_a   1.000
_cell.length_b   1.000
_cell.length_c   1.000
_cell.angle_alpha   90.00
_cell.angle_beta   90.00
_cell.angle_gamma   90.00
#
_symmetry.space_group_name_H-M   'P 1'
#
loop_
_entity.id
_entity.type
_entity.pdbx_description
1 polymer ?
#
loop_
_entity_poly.entity_id
_entity_poly.type
_entity_poly.pdbx_seq_one_letter_code
_entity_poly.pdbx_strand_id
1 'polypeptide(L)'
;MLPELKNLLKMLFLKTFVKPVVVGKKPYKKNSRTAPVFLIKEKKDFNAEKERLVSYLTKTQELGEAHFHNKESHSFGNLTKEEWNIMMYKHLDHHLTQFGV
;
A
#
# COMPACT_ATOMS: atom_id res chain seq x y z
N MET A 1 0.48 -10.71 -22.81
CA MET A 1 1.88 -10.22 -22.84
C MET A 1 2.56 -10.76 -21.60
N LEU A 2 3.58 -11.62 -21.74
CA LEU A 2 4.30 -12.17 -20.58
C LEU A 2 5.12 -11.05 -19.91
N PRO A 3 5.24 -11.02 -18.56
CA PRO A 3 6.07 -10.03 -17.88
C PRO A 3 7.54 -10.21 -18.30
N GLU A 4 8.22 -9.12 -18.64
CA GLU A 4 9.66 -9.16 -18.91
C GLU A 4 10.44 -9.74 -17.71
N LEU A 5 11.57 -10.42 -17.97
CA LEU A 5 12.43 -11.03 -16.94
C LEU A 5 12.81 -10.06 -15.80
N LYS A 6 13.02 -8.78 -16.12
CA LYS A 6 13.27 -7.72 -15.15
C LYS A 6 12.12 -7.51 -14.16
N ASN A 7 10.88 -7.64 -14.63
CA ASN A 7 9.68 -7.52 -13.79
C ASN A 7 9.54 -8.72 -12.86
N LEU A 8 9.92 -9.92 -13.32
CA LEU A 8 9.90 -11.13 -12.49
C LEU A 8 10.91 -11.04 -11.33
N LEU A 9 12.15 -10.63 -11.63
CA LEU A 9 13.19 -10.43 -10.61
C LEU A 9 12.81 -9.35 -9.60
N LYS A 10 12.26 -8.22 -10.07
CA LYS A 10 11.74 -7.15 -9.20
C LYS A 10 10.63 -7.67 -8.29
N MET A 11 9.67 -8.42 -8.84
CA MET A 11 8.57 -8.99 -8.06
C MET A 11 9.07 -9.99 -7.01
N LEU A 12 10.05 -10.83 -7.35
CA LEU A 12 10.68 -11.74 -6.40
C LEU A 12 11.34 -10.98 -5.25
N PHE A 13 12.13 -9.95 -5.56
CA PHE A 13 12.76 -9.10 -4.55
C PHE A 13 11.72 -8.43 -3.63
N LEU A 14 10.67 -7.83 -4.20
CA LEU A 14 9.60 -7.19 -3.43
C LEU A 14 8.86 -8.20 -2.54
N LYS A 15 8.55 -9.38 -3.06
CA LYS A 15 7.90 -10.45 -2.29
C LYS A 15 8.77 -10.94 -1.14
N THR A 16 10.06 -11.13 -1.35
CA THR A 16 10.95 -11.71 -0.32
C THR A 16 11.32 -10.70 0.77
N PHE A 17 11.67 -9.47 0.40
CA PHE A 17 12.27 -8.52 1.34
C PHE A 17 11.33 -7.40 1.80
N VAL A 18 10.38 -6.99 0.95
CA VAL A 18 9.51 -5.84 1.24
C VAL A 18 8.16 -6.27 1.81
N LYS A 19 7.57 -7.36 1.29
CA LYS A 19 6.27 -7.88 1.76
C LYS A 19 6.23 -8.04 3.29
N PRO A 20 7.19 -8.70 3.97
CA PRO A 20 7.12 -8.90 5.42
C PRO A 20 7.11 -7.59 6.23
N VAL A 21 7.77 -6.55 5.71
CA VAL A 21 7.77 -5.21 6.30
C VAL A 21 6.43 -4.53 6.11
N VAL A 22 5.77 -4.74 4.97
CA VAL A 22 4.52 -4.07 4.62
C VAL A 22 3.30 -4.75 5.27
N VAL A 23 3.17 -6.07 5.14
CA VAL A 23 2.01 -6.83 5.65
C VAL A 23 2.21 -7.37 7.07
N GLY A 24 3.42 -7.26 7.63
CA GLY A 24 3.71 -7.66 9.01
C GLY A 24 3.37 -6.59 10.04
N LYS A 25 3.48 -6.92 11.32
CA LYS A 25 3.12 -6.01 12.44
C LYS A 25 4.21 -4.98 12.79
N LYS A 26 5.42 -5.13 12.25
CA LYS A 26 6.53 -4.23 12.56
C LYS A 26 6.22 -2.81 12.06
N PRO A 27 6.38 -1.77 12.89
CA PRO A 27 6.22 -0.38 12.46
C PRO A 27 7.20 0.00 11.35
N TYR A 28 6.80 0.94 10.50
CA TYR A 28 7.71 1.52 9.51
C TYR A 28 8.79 2.36 10.19
N LYS A 29 9.98 2.37 9.59
CA LYS A 29 11.09 3.21 10.05
C LYS A 29 10.75 4.68 9.79
N LYS A 30 10.89 5.52 10.82
CA LYS A 30 10.83 6.97 10.68
C LYS A 30 11.90 7.46 9.69
N ASN A 31 11.59 8.53 8.96
CA ASN A 31 12.50 9.19 8.00
C ASN A 31 13.00 8.30 6.86
N SER A 32 12.23 7.28 6.48
CA SER A 32 12.52 6.49 5.28
C SER A 32 12.28 7.31 4.02
N ARG A 33 13.12 7.15 3.00
CA ARG A 33 12.96 7.87 1.73
C ARG A 33 11.70 7.41 0.99
N THR A 34 10.86 8.36 0.58
CA THR A 34 9.75 8.12 -0.35
C THR A 34 10.29 7.57 -1.68
N ALA A 35 9.72 6.48 -2.17
CA ALA A 35 10.13 5.92 -3.45
C ALA A 35 9.94 6.96 -4.58
N PRO A 36 10.86 7.04 -5.56
CA PRO A 36 10.80 8.09 -6.59
C PRO A 36 9.47 8.20 -7.34
N VAL A 37 8.76 7.08 -7.49
CA VAL A 37 7.44 7.01 -8.16
C VAL A 37 6.30 7.67 -7.37
N PHE A 38 6.48 7.88 -6.06
CA PHE A 38 5.48 8.51 -5.18
C PHE A 38 5.83 9.97 -4.86
N LEU A 39 6.88 10.52 -5.46
CA LEU A 39 7.22 11.94 -5.26
C LEU A 39 6.19 12.82 -5.97
N ILE A 40 5.53 13.68 -5.20
CA ILE A 40 4.63 14.71 -5.73
C ILE A 40 5.48 15.87 -6.26
N LYS A 41 5.59 15.96 -7.59
CA LYS A 41 6.37 17.01 -8.28
C LYS A 41 5.52 18.22 -8.68
N GLU A 42 4.21 18.07 -8.64
CA GLU A 42 3.23 19.06 -9.09
C GLU A 42 2.31 19.44 -7.94
N LYS A 43 1.73 20.65 -7.99
CA LYS A 43 0.72 21.06 -7.03
C LYS A 43 -0.52 20.16 -7.17
N LYS A 44 -1.07 19.75 -6.04
CA LYS A 44 -2.36 19.04 -5.94
C LYS A 44 -3.35 19.88 -5.15
N ASP A 45 -4.64 19.73 -5.46
CA ASP A 45 -5.71 20.29 -4.63
C ASP A 45 -5.89 19.41 -3.39
N PHE A 46 -5.62 19.96 -2.22
CA PHE A 46 -5.66 19.20 -0.97
C PHE A 46 -7.08 18.67 -0.66
N ASN A 47 -8.11 19.47 -0.89
CA ASN A 47 -9.48 19.08 -0.56
C ASN A 47 -9.95 17.95 -1.48
N ALA A 48 -9.66 18.05 -2.78
CA ALA A 48 -9.98 17.00 -3.73
C ALA A 48 -9.25 15.68 -3.40
N GLU A 49 -7.97 15.74 -3.04
CA GLU A 49 -7.20 14.54 -2.67
C GLU A 49 -7.66 13.93 -1.34
N LYS A 50 -8.08 14.76 -0.37
CA LYS A 50 -8.68 14.31 0.90
C LYS A 50 -10.02 13.62 0.66
N GLU A 51 -10.91 14.22 -0.11
CA GLU A 51 -12.20 13.60 -0.47
C GLU A 51 -12.00 12.28 -1.20
N ARG A 52 -11.02 12.21 -2.12
CA ARG A 52 -10.66 10.98 -2.81
C ARG A 52 -10.17 9.89 -1.85
N LEU A 53 -9.34 10.24 -0.86
CA LEU A 53 -8.90 9.30 0.17
C LEU A 53 -10.11 8.77 0.98
N VAL A 54 -10.99 9.64 1.46
CA VAL A 54 -12.19 9.26 2.23
C VAL A 54 -13.08 8.33 1.40
N SER A 55 -13.33 8.65 0.12
CA SER A 55 -14.10 7.81 -0.78
C SER A 55 -13.50 6.41 -0.92
N TYR A 56 -12.17 6.28 -1.04
CA TYR A 56 -11.51 4.97 -1.09
C TYR A 56 -11.62 4.21 0.23
N LEU A 57 -11.60 4.88 1.38
CA LEU A 57 -11.82 4.24 2.68
C LEU A 57 -13.24 3.67 2.78
N THR A 58 -14.25 4.48 2.47
CA THR A 58 -15.65 4.05 2.46
C THR A 58 -15.86 2.87 1.51
N LYS A 59 -15.36 2.95 0.27
CA LYS A 59 -15.46 1.87 -0.70
C LYS A 59 -14.77 0.59 -0.21
N THR A 60 -13.59 0.71 0.39
CA THR A 60 -12.85 -0.44 0.94
C THR A 60 -13.65 -1.12 2.05
N GLN A 61 -14.26 -0.34 2.94
CA GLN A 61 -15.14 -0.85 3.99
C GLN A 61 -16.36 -1.57 3.40
N GLU A 62 -17.05 -0.96 2.43
CA GLU A 62 -18.24 -1.52 1.79
C GLU A 62 -17.96 -2.85 1.06
N LEU A 63 -16.80 -2.97 0.43
CA LEU A 63 -16.38 -4.21 -0.25
C LEU A 63 -16.20 -5.38 0.74
N GLY A 64 -15.82 -5.09 1.99
CA GLY A 64 -15.67 -6.08 3.05
C GLY A 64 -14.50 -7.06 2.86
N GLU A 65 -14.17 -7.81 3.91
CA GLU A 65 -12.99 -8.69 3.94
C GLU A 65 -13.01 -9.79 2.86
N ALA A 66 -14.20 -10.28 2.48
CA ALA A 66 -14.36 -11.33 1.47
C ALA A 66 -13.86 -10.89 0.10
N HIS A 67 -13.98 -9.59 -0.24
CA HIS A 67 -13.46 -9.04 -1.49
C HIS A 67 -11.93 -9.12 -1.57
N PHE A 68 -11.24 -9.05 -0.42
CA PHE A 68 -9.79 -8.96 -0.34
C PHE A 68 -9.10 -10.30 -0.08
N HIS A 69 -9.83 -11.33 0.35
CA HIS A 69 -9.23 -12.64 0.58
C HIS A 69 -8.67 -13.23 -0.72
N ASN A 70 -7.37 -13.57 -0.73
CA ASN A 70 -6.63 -14.08 -1.88
C ASN A 70 -6.60 -13.13 -3.09
N LYS A 71 -6.92 -11.84 -2.88
CA LYS A 71 -6.85 -10.83 -3.94
C LYS A 71 -5.40 -10.52 -4.28
N GLU A 72 -5.08 -10.49 -5.58
CA GLU A 72 -3.74 -10.19 -6.07
C GLU A 72 -3.33 -8.73 -5.78
N SER A 73 -2.16 -8.57 -5.19
CA SER A 73 -1.44 -7.30 -5.06
C SER A 73 -0.51 -7.09 -6.25
N HIS A 74 -0.46 -5.85 -6.76
CA HIS A 74 0.45 -5.44 -7.83
C HIS A 74 1.94 -5.75 -7.57
N SER A 75 2.35 -5.85 -6.30
CA SER A 75 3.76 -6.05 -5.92
C SER A 75 4.03 -7.38 -5.24
N PHE A 76 3.03 -7.96 -4.56
CA PHE A 76 3.23 -9.06 -3.62
C PHE A 76 2.52 -10.36 -4.01
N GLY A 77 1.85 -10.40 -5.17
CA GLY A 77 0.98 -11.51 -5.55
C GLY A 77 -0.23 -11.59 -4.64
N ASN A 78 -0.85 -12.76 -4.53
CA ASN A 78 -2.03 -12.92 -3.67
C ASN A 78 -1.69 -12.67 -2.20
N LEU A 79 -2.58 -11.93 -1.55
CA LEU A 79 -2.50 -11.65 -0.12
C LEU A 79 -3.73 -12.22 0.60
N THR A 80 -3.56 -12.62 1.84
CA THR A 80 -4.71 -12.95 2.70
C THR A 80 -5.46 -11.67 3.08
N LYS A 81 -6.68 -11.82 3.61
CA LYS A 81 -7.46 -10.67 4.10
C LYS A 81 -6.75 -9.97 5.27
N GLU A 82 -6.03 -10.72 6.11
CA GLU A 82 -5.23 -10.18 7.22
C GLU A 82 -4.03 -9.39 6.71
N GLU A 83 -3.33 -9.90 5.68
CA GLU A 83 -2.21 -9.20 5.05
C GLU A 83 -2.66 -7.88 4.39
N TRP A 84 -3.80 -7.89 3.69
CA TRP A 84 -4.42 -6.68 3.15
C TRP A 84 -4.79 -5.70 4.27
N ASN A 85 -5.46 -6.18 5.32
CA ASN A 85 -5.91 -5.35 6.43
C ASN A 85 -4.72 -4.67 7.14
N ILE A 86 -3.67 -5.44 7.47
CA ILE A 86 -2.47 -4.89 8.10
C ILE A 86 -1.81 -3.86 7.18
N MET A 87 -1.64 -4.16 5.89
CA MET A 87 -1.03 -3.22 4.96
C MET A 87 -1.81 -1.91 4.89
N MET A 88 -3.13 -1.96 4.72
CA MET A 88 -3.96 -0.76 4.56
C MET A 88 -3.96 0.09 5.83
N TYR A 89 -4.32 -0.51 6.97
CA TYR A 89 -4.39 0.20 8.25
C TYR A 89 -3.03 0.77 8.65
N LYS A 90 -1.98 -0.07 8.68
CA LYS A 90 -0.67 0.34 9.19
C LYS A 90 -0.02 1.41 8.32
N HIS A 91 -0.19 1.33 7.00
CA HIS A 91 0.37 2.32 6.08
C HIS A 91 -0.34 3.67 6.19
N LEU A 92 -1.67 3.65 6.30
CA LEU A 92 -2.43 4.86 6.54
C LEU A 92 -2.08 5.50 7.88
N ASP A 93 -2.12 4.72 8.97
CA ASP A 93 -1.80 5.17 10.33
C ASP A 93 -0.39 5.75 10.44
N HIS A 94 0.60 5.08 9.84
CA HIS A 94 1.97 5.59 9.78
C HIS A 94 2.05 6.98 9.15
N HIS A 95 1.35 7.20 8.04
CA HIS A 95 1.37 8.49 7.35
C HIS A 95 0.58 9.55 8.09
N LEU A 96 -0.60 9.25 8.63
CA LEU A 96 -1.37 10.19 9.44
C LEU A 96 -0.56 10.64 10.66
N THR A 97 0.05 9.70 11.39
CA THR A 97 0.93 9.98 12.52
C THR A 97 2.17 10.79 12.10
N GLN A 98 2.77 10.50 10.94
CA GLN A 98 3.92 11.26 10.43
C GLN A 98 3.58 12.73 10.19
N PHE A 99 2.36 13.02 9.74
CA PHE A 99 1.88 14.37 9.47
C PHE A 99 1.16 15.02 10.66
N GLY A 100 0.98 14.29 11.78
CA GLY A 100 0.32 14.80 12.98
C GLY A 100 -1.18 15.01 12.81
N VAL A 101 -1.84 14.17 12.00
CA VAL A 101 -3.29 14.16 11.77
C VAL A 101 -3.94 12.99 12.49
#